data_AF-A0A3N5UEB9-F1
#
_entry.id   AF-A0A3N5UEB9-F1
#
_cell.length_a   1.000
_cell.length_b   1.000
_cell.length_c   1.000
_cell.angle_alpha   90.00
_cell.angle_beta   90.00
_cell.angle_gamma   90.00
#
_symmetry.space_group_name_H-M   'P 1'
#
loop_
_entity.id
_entity.type
_entity.pdbx_description
1 polymer ?
#
loop_
_entity_poly.entity_id
_entity_poly.type
_entity_poly.pdbx_seq_one_letter_code
_entity_poly.pdbx_strand_id
1 'polypeptide(L)' 'MKPAPFEYYVPDSIEEILFLLHNHGGEAKLLAGGQSLVPAMNFRVVQPSVLIDLNRVRELDYVRQDGQCVRIGAMT' A
#
# COMPACT_ATOMS: atom_id res chain seq x y z
N MET A 1 7.68 13.85 -15.61
CA MET A 1 7.97 12.51 -16.17
C MET A 1 6.89 11.55 -15.67
N LYS A 2 6.51 10.52 -16.45
CA LYS A 2 5.41 9.60 -16.10
C LYS A 2 5.97 8.23 -15.65
N PRO A 3 5.30 7.53 -14.72
CA PRO A 3 5.64 6.16 -14.32
C PRO A 3 5.64 5.20 -15.51
N ALA A 4 6.35 4.07 -15.35
CA ALA A 4 6.11 2.90 -16.20
C ALA A 4 4.67 2.37 -15.98
N PRO A 5 4.07 1.66 -16.95
CA PRO A 5 2.78 1.00 -16.76
C PRO A 5 2.82 0.02 -15.58
N PHE A 6 1.72 -0.05 -14.84
CA PHE A 6 1.52 -0.97 -13.73
C PHE A 6 0.04 -1.38 -13.66
N GLU A 7 -0.23 -2.55 -13.08
CA GLU A 7 -1.56 -2.96 -12.65
C GLU A 7 -1.89 -2.35 -11.29
N TYR A 8 -3.16 -2.02 -11.07
CA TYR A 8 -3.61 -1.31 -9.88
C TYR A 8 -4.74 -2.06 -9.19
N TYR A 9 -4.49 -2.49 -7.96
CA TYR A 9 -5.45 -3.17 -7.10
C TYR A 9 -5.86 -2.27 -5.95
N VAL A 10 -7.13 -2.31 -5.57
CA VAL A 10 -7.70 -1.52 -4.47
C VAL A 10 -8.48 -2.44 -3.53
N PRO A 11 -7.77 -3.32 -2.79
CA PRO A 11 -8.40 -4.23 -1.85
C PRO A 11 -9.10 -3.49 -0.72
N ASP A 12 -10.09 -4.13 -0.10
CA ASP A 12 -10.82 -3.58 1.05
C ASP A 12 -10.54 -4.32 2.38
N SER A 13 -9.74 -5.38 2.36
CA SER A 13 -9.33 -6.14 3.55
C SER A 13 -7.83 -6.48 3.59
N ILE A 14 -7.31 -6.74 4.78
CA ILE A 14 -5.94 -7.22 4.99
C ILE A 14 -5.70 -8.57 4.31
N GLU A 15 -6.68 -9.48 4.32
CA GLU A 15 -6.56 -10.79 3.69
C GLU A 15 -6.33 -10.67 2.18
N GLU A 16 -7.06 -9.76 1.52
CA GLU A 16 -6.89 -9.53 0.09
C GLU A 16 -5.52 -8.89 -0.22
N ILE A 17 -5.04 -7.97 0.61
CA ILE A 17 -3.66 -7.43 0.48
C ILE A 17 -2.63 -8.55 0.55
N LEU A 18 -2.75 -9.44 1.55
CA LEU A 18 -1.80 -10.54 1.74
C LEU A 18 -1.85 -11.54 0.59
N PHE A 19 -3.06 -11.83 0.07
CA PHE A 19 -3.24 -12.67 -1.11
C PHE A 19 -2.57 -12.06 -2.35
N LEU A 20 -2.78 -10.77 -2.62
CA LEU A 20 -2.15 -10.08 -3.74
C LEU A 20 -0.62 -10.01 -3.58
N LEU A 21 -0.11 -9.70 -2.39
CA LEU A 21 1.33 -9.72 -2.11
C LEU A 21 1.94 -11.10 -2.34
N HIS A 22 1.25 -12.17 -1.94
CA HIS A 22 1.71 -13.53 -2.15
C HIS A 22 1.78 -13.88 -3.65
N ASN A 23 0.73 -13.55 -4.41
CA ASN A 23 0.63 -13.89 -5.83
C ASN A 23 1.55 -13.08 -6.73
N HIS A 24 1.76 -11.79 -6.42
CA HIS A 24 2.59 -10.91 -7.23
C HIS A 24 4.03 -10.81 -6.73
N GLY A 25 4.34 -11.28 -5.52
CA GLY A 25 5.70 -11.39 -5.01
C GLY A 25 6.48 -10.07 -5.02
N GLY A 26 7.77 -10.13 -5.41
CA GLY A 26 8.68 -8.98 -5.40
C GLY A 26 8.34 -7.86 -6.40
N GLU A 27 7.41 -8.13 -7.32
CA GLU A 27 6.95 -7.20 -8.35
C GLU A 27 5.90 -6.20 -7.83
N ALA A 28 5.25 -6.53 -6.70
CA ALA A 28 4.23 -5.68 -6.09
C ALA A 28 4.84 -4.67 -5.11
N LYS A 29 4.26 -3.46 -5.10
CA LYS A 29 4.49 -2.47 -4.05
C LYS A 29 3.17 -2.00 -3.43
N LEU A 30 3.19 -1.84 -2.12
CA LEU A 30 2.07 -1.26 -1.37
C LEU A 30 2.06 0.26 -1.52
N LEU A 31 0.91 0.82 -1.85
CA LEU A 31 0.65 2.25 -1.93
C LEU A 31 -0.13 2.70 -0.70
N ALA A 32 0.53 3.44 0.19
CA ALA A 32 -0.09 4.18 1.28
C ALA A 32 -0.45 5.61 0.82
N GLY A 33 0.07 6.65 1.49
CA GLY A 33 -0.14 8.06 1.09
C GLY A 33 0.62 8.52 -0.16
N GLY A 34 1.44 7.66 -0.78
CA GLY A 34 2.08 7.91 -2.08
C GLY A 34 3.22 8.95 -2.11
N GLN A 35 3.47 9.69 -1.04
CA GLN A 35 4.40 10.84 -1.05
C GLN A 35 5.87 10.49 -1.29
N SER A 36 6.27 9.23 -1.09
CA SER A 36 7.62 8.75 -1.43
C SER A 36 7.61 7.89 -2.69
N LEU A 37 6.67 6.94 -2.77
CA LEU A 37 6.61 5.95 -3.85
C LEU A 37 6.24 6.59 -5.19
N VAL A 38 5.23 7.47 -5.24
CA VAL A 38 4.76 8.06 -6.50
C VAL A 38 5.84 8.96 -7.14
N PRO A 39 6.55 9.84 -6.39
CA PRO A 39 7.70 10.55 -6.95
C PRO A 39 8.80 9.61 -7.48
N ALA A 40 9.14 8.56 -6.73
CA ALA A 40 10.16 7.59 -7.16
C ALA A 40 9.75 6.86 -8.46
N MET A 41 8.47 6.57 -8.63
CA MET A 41 7.92 6.00 -9.87
C MET A 41 7.92 7.01 -11.02
N ASN A 42 7.54 8.28 -10.76
CA ASN A 42 7.56 9.33 -11.77
C ASN A 42 8.95 9.55 -12.37
N PHE A 43 10.00 9.41 -11.56
CA PHE A 43 11.41 9.47 -11.97
C PHE A 43 12.01 8.12 -12.35
N ARG A 44 11.21 7.04 -12.34
CA ARG A 44 11.61 5.66 -12.68
C ARG A 44 12.76 5.09 -11.86
N VAL A 45 12.96 5.59 -10.63
CA VAL A 45 13.89 5.03 -9.64
C VAL A 45 13.39 3.66 -9.17
N VAL A 46 12.07 3.51 -9.06
CA VAL A 46 11.38 2.23 -8.84
C VAL A 46 10.30 2.06 -9.90
N GLN A 47 10.11 0.82 -10.35
CA GLN A 47 9.21 0.51 -11.47
C GLN A 47 8.45 -0.80 -11.16
N PRO A 48 7.61 -0.82 -10.11
CA PRO A 48 6.80 -2.00 -9.82
C PRO A 48 5.83 -2.25 -10.97
N SER A 49 5.61 -3.52 -11.32
CA SER A 49 4.57 -3.88 -12.29
C SER A 49 3.18 -3.96 -11.65
N VAL A 50 3.11 -4.00 -10.31
CA VAL A 50 1.86 -4.05 -9.55
C VAL A 50 1.87 -3.04 -8.39
N LEU A 51 0.81 -2.26 -8.26
CA LEU A 51 0.52 -1.42 -7.11
C LEU A 51 -0.73 -1.91 -6.37
N ILE A 52 -0.63 -2.05 -5.06
CA ILE A 52 -1.72 -2.44 -4.17
C ILE A 52 -2.03 -1.24 -3.26
N ASP A 53 -3.16 -0.59 -3.47
CA ASP A 53 -3.61 0.59 -2.74
C ASP A 53 -4.27 0.22 -1.41
N LEU A 54 -3.71 0.73 -0.32
CA LEU A 54 -4.16 0.47 1.05
C LEU A 54 -5.28 1.41 1.51
N ASN A 55 -5.60 2.47 0.76
CA ASN A 55 -6.49 3.56 1.21
C ASN A 55 -7.95 3.11 1.48
N ARG A 56 -8.36 1.91 1.02
CA ARG A 56 -9.70 1.37 1.32
C ARG A 56 -9.74 0.40 2.50
N VAL A 57 -8.59 -0.01 3.02
CA VAL A 57 -8.53 -1.00 4.11
C VAL A 57 -8.66 -0.31 5.45
N ARG A 58 -9.92 -0.17 5.89
CA ARG A 58 -10.30 0.53 7.13
C ARG A 58 -9.67 -0.08 8.38
N GLU A 59 -9.31 -1.36 8.34
CA GLU A 59 -8.58 -2.03 9.42
C GLU A 59 -7.21 -1.40 9.69
N LEU A 60 -6.65 -0.63 8.75
CA LEU A 60 -5.37 0.06 8.88
C LEU A 60 -5.49 1.55 9.23
N ASP A 61 -6.70 2.10 9.32
CA ASP A 61 -6.95 3.51 9.65
C ASP A 61 -7.68 3.60 10.99
N TYR A 62 -6.91 3.75 12.07
CA TYR A 62 -7.47 3.87 13.41
C TYR A 62 -6.50 4.50 14.40
N VAL A 63 -7.05 5.04 15.49
CA VAL A 63 -6.33 5.34 16.73
C VAL A 63 -7.13 4.73 17.87
N ARG A 64 -6.54 3.82 18.64
CA ARG A 64 -7.23 3.17 19.77
C ARG A 64 -6.32 2.95 20.96
N GLN A 65 -6.90 2.95 22.15
CA GLN A 65 -6.23 2.52 23.36
C GLN A 65 -6.31 0.99 23.49
N ASP A 66 -5.19 0.36 23.81
CA ASP A 66 -5.06 -1.08 24.04
C ASP A 66 -4.31 -1.26 25.37
N GLY A 67 -5.07 -1.34 26.46
CA GLY A 67 -4.54 -1.33 27.83
C GLY A 67 -3.78 -0.05 28.16
N GLN A 68 -2.47 -0.19 28.39
CA GLN A 68 -1.55 0.92 28.70
C GLN A 68 -0.86 1.51 27.46
N CYS A 69 -1.21 1.03 26.26
CA CYS A 69 -0.61 1.47 25.01
C CYS A 69 -1.65 2.13 24.10
N VAL A 70 -1.16 2.96 23.17
CA VAL A 70 -1.94 3.44 22.03
C VAL A 70 -1.50 2.67 20.80
N ARG A 71 -2.47 2.18 20.04
CA ARG A 71 -2.24 1.55 18.74
C ARG A 71 -2.76 2.46 17.65
N ILE A 72 -1.91 2.72 16.67
CA ILE A 72 -2.19 3.58 15.53
C ILE A 72 -2.07 2.71 14.29
N GLY A 73 -3.08 2.78 13.43
CA GLY A 73 -3.10 2.12 12.14
C GLY A 73 -2.04 2.70 11.19
N ALA A 74 -1.56 1.89 10.25
CA ALA A 74 -0.51 2.32 9.32
C ALA A 74 -1.00 3.36 8.28
N MET A 75 -2.31 3.52 8.13
CA MET A 75 -2.96 4.45 7.21
C MET A 75 -3.57 5.68 7.89
N THR A 76 -3.32 5.88 9.19
CA THR A 76 -3.80 7.01 10.00
C THR A 76 -3.09 8.33 9.68
#